data_AF-G9PAJ5-F1
#
_entry.id   AF-G9PAJ5-F1
#
_cell.length_a   1.000
_cell.length_b   1.000
_cell.length_c   1.000
_cell.angle_alpha   90.00
_cell.angle_beta   90.00
_cell.angle_gamma   90.00
#
_symmetry.space_group_name_H-M   'P 1'
#
loop_
_entity.id
_entity.type
_entity.pdbx_description
1 polymer ?
#
loop_
_entity_poly.entity_id
_entity_poly.type
_entity_poly.pdbx_seq_one_letter_code
_entity_poly.pdbx_strand_id
1 'polypeptide(L)'
;MAETTENQTPVVDETPISSVGNPARKNSLSTYLKNRPERSELVEKNILPDSSAAPGLLASQKELQKHMLGDKLNDKISHRPTPDTLLKEGVLHDDPRSPEEKYQEAIEEEYAKREGGA
;
A
#
# COMPACT_ATOMS: atom_id res chain seq x y z
N MET A 1 -48.27 53.88 11.90
CA MET A 1 -47.71 52.72 12.63
C MET A 1 -48.24 51.46 11.96
N ALA A 2 -47.35 50.48 11.81
CA ALA A 2 -47.55 49.11 11.34
C ALA A 2 -47.80 48.90 9.83
N GLU A 3 -46.72 48.75 9.06
CA GLU A 3 -46.70 47.83 7.91
C GLU A 3 -46.11 46.50 8.39
N THR A 4 -46.92 45.46 8.28
CA THR A 4 -46.62 44.06 8.62
C THR A 4 -45.55 43.49 7.71
N THR A 5 -44.40 43.12 8.28
CA THR A 5 -43.36 42.36 7.59
C THR A 5 -43.82 40.92 7.41
N GLU A 6 -44.23 40.56 6.19
CA GLU A 6 -44.52 39.18 5.81
C GLU A 6 -43.23 38.33 5.83
N ASN A 7 -43.27 37.24 6.60
CA ASN A 7 -42.24 36.19 6.65
C ASN A 7 -42.09 35.51 5.28
N GLN A 8 -40.98 35.80 4.59
CA GLN A 8 -40.54 34.99 3.46
C GLN A 8 -39.81 33.73 3.98
N THR A 9 -40.50 32.60 4.01
CA THR A 9 -39.84 31.29 4.12
C THR A 9 -39.02 31.04 2.85
N PRO A 10 -37.78 30.53 2.94
CA PRO A 10 -36.97 30.23 1.76
C PRO A 10 -37.72 29.23 0.87
N VAL A 11 -37.77 29.50 -0.43
CA VAL A 11 -38.42 28.65 -1.43
C VAL A 11 -37.79 27.25 -1.32
N VAL A 12 -38.55 26.30 -0.76
CA VAL A 12 -38.13 24.92 -0.62
C VAL A 12 -38.13 24.31 -2.01
N ASP A 13 -37.00 23.75 -2.43
CA ASP A 13 -36.88 23.02 -3.68
C ASP A 13 -37.62 21.68 -3.56
N GLU A 14 -38.84 21.65 -4.07
CA GLU A 14 -39.73 20.48 -4.12
C GLU A 14 -39.39 19.52 -5.28
N THR A 15 -38.21 19.66 -5.92
CA THR A 15 -37.81 18.70 -6.96
C THR A 15 -37.73 17.29 -6.36
N PRO A 16 -38.48 16.31 -6.91
CA PRO A 16 -38.56 14.99 -6.32
C PRO A 16 -37.22 14.26 -6.41
N ILE A 17 -36.76 13.69 -5.29
CA ILE A 17 -35.52 12.90 -5.19
C ILE A 17 -35.57 11.65 -6.11
N SER A 18 -36.77 11.23 -6.53
CA SER A 18 -36.95 10.15 -7.49
C SER A 18 -36.39 10.56 -8.86
N SER A 19 -35.26 9.96 -9.22
CA SER A 19 -34.66 9.98 -10.56
C SER A 19 -35.57 9.25 -11.56
N VAL A 20 -36.73 9.81 -11.87
CA VAL A 20 -37.66 9.28 -12.86
C VAL A 20 -37.09 9.56 -14.25
N GLY A 21 -36.29 8.63 -14.74
CA GLY A 21 -36.24 8.35 -16.17
C GLY A 21 -35.54 9.35 -17.09
N ASN A 22 -34.52 10.09 -16.65
CA ASN A 22 -33.72 10.89 -17.58
C ASN A 22 -33.06 9.97 -18.64
N PRO A 23 -33.49 10.02 -19.93
CA PRO A 23 -33.03 9.10 -20.96
C PRO A 23 -31.55 9.29 -21.28
N ALA A 24 -31.02 10.51 -21.10
CA ALA A 24 -29.59 10.78 -21.29
C ALA A 24 -28.71 10.01 -20.29
N ARG A 25 -29.17 9.82 -19.05
CA ARG A 25 -28.47 9.00 -18.03
C ARG A 25 -28.51 7.51 -18.36
N LYS A 26 -29.62 7.01 -18.91
CA LYS A 26 -29.74 5.61 -19.34
C LYS A 26 -28.78 5.30 -20.49
N ASN A 27 -28.66 6.23 -21.44
CA ASN A 27 -27.76 6.09 -22.59
C ASN A 27 -26.28 6.10 -22.18
N SER A 28 -25.87 7.03 -21.30
CA SER A 28 -24.49 7.08 -20.80
C SER A 28 -24.12 5.86 -19.96
N LEU A 29 -25.00 5.41 -19.04
CA LEU A 29 -24.76 4.21 -18.23
C LEU A 29 -24.57 2.97 -19.10
N SER A 30 -25.41 2.78 -20.13
CA SER A 30 -25.30 1.64 -21.04
C SER A 30 -23.96 1.61 -21.79
N THR A 31 -23.41 2.79 -22.10
CA THR A 31 -22.11 2.93 -22.78
C THR A 31 -20.97 2.54 -21.83
N TYR A 32 -21.01 2.99 -20.58
CA TYR A 32 -19.98 2.63 -19.58
C TYR A 32 -20.00 1.15 -19.20
N LEU A 33 -21.18 0.52 -19.13
CA LEU A 33 -21.28 -0.91 -18.84
C LEU A 33 -20.70 -1.79 -19.96
N LYS A 34 -20.84 -1.37 -21.22
CA LYS A 34 -20.24 -2.07 -22.38
C LYS A 34 -18.71 -2.00 -22.38
N ASN A 35 -18.16 -0.87 -21.93
CA ASN A 35 -16.71 -0.63 -21.87
C ASN A 35 -16.14 -0.92 -20.47
N ARG A 36 -16.85 -1.69 -19.65
CA ARG A 36 -16.40 -2.03 -18.29
C ARG A 36 -15.19 -2.96 -18.38
N PRO A 37 -14.06 -2.63 -17.70
CA PRO A 37 -12.92 -3.54 -17.61
C PRO A 37 -13.27 -4.85 -16.90
N GLU A 38 -12.61 -5.92 -17.30
CA GLU A 38 -12.73 -7.23 -16.65
C GLU A 38 -12.15 -7.23 -15.24
N ARG A 39 -12.60 -8.17 -14.40
CA ARG A 39 -12.12 -8.29 -13.01
C ARG A 39 -10.60 -8.48 -12.95
N SER A 40 -10.04 -9.32 -13.82
CA SER A 40 -8.61 -9.62 -13.87
C SER A 40 -7.77 -8.35 -14.08
N GLU A 41 -8.16 -7.49 -15.02
CA GLU A 41 -7.46 -6.23 -15.28
C GLU A 41 -7.46 -5.30 -14.07
N LEU A 42 -8.56 -5.25 -13.32
CA LEU A 42 -8.66 -4.44 -12.11
C LEU A 42 -7.76 -4.97 -10.99
N VAL A 43 -7.59 -6.29 -10.92
CA VAL A 43 -6.68 -6.94 -9.98
C VAL A 43 -5.21 -6.66 -10.34
N GLU A 44 -4.85 -6.82 -11.62
CA GLU A 44 -3.49 -6.53 -12.11
C GLU A 44 -3.10 -5.07 -11.88
N LYS A 45 -4.04 -4.14 -12.10
CA LYS A 45 -3.87 -2.71 -11.83
C LYS A 45 -3.92 -2.38 -10.32
N ASN A 46 -4.00 -3.37 -9.44
CA ASN A 46 -4.09 -3.21 -7.99
C ASN A 46 -5.26 -2.34 -7.50
N ILE A 47 -6.35 -2.28 -8.29
CA ILE A 47 -7.58 -1.57 -7.94
C ILE A 47 -8.47 -2.48 -7.08
N LEU A 48 -8.61 -3.75 -7.48
CA LEU A 48 -9.35 -4.77 -6.73
C LEU A 48 -8.37 -5.74 -6.06
N PRO A 49 -8.60 -6.16 -4.80
CA PRO A 49 -7.76 -7.18 -4.18
C PRO A 49 -7.96 -8.55 -4.83
N ASP A 50 -6.86 -9.27 -5.05
CA ASP A 50 -6.90 -10.66 -5.51
C ASP A 50 -7.22 -11.62 -4.36
N SER A 51 -8.44 -11.55 -3.86
CA SER A 51 -8.90 -12.46 -2.82
C SER A 51 -10.32 -12.93 -3.08
N SER A 52 -10.57 -14.19 -2.70
CA SER A 52 -11.92 -14.79 -2.64
C SER A 52 -12.57 -14.60 -1.26
N ALA A 53 -11.89 -13.93 -0.31
CA ALA A 53 -12.43 -13.68 1.02
C ALA A 53 -13.63 -12.72 0.96
N ALA A 54 -14.51 -12.83 1.95
CA ALA A 54 -15.65 -11.93 2.08
C ALA A 54 -15.18 -10.47 2.23
N PRO A 55 -15.91 -9.46 1.69
CA PRO A 55 -15.49 -8.06 1.72
C PRO A 55 -15.14 -7.52 3.11
N GLY A 56 -15.85 -7.97 4.15
CA GLY A 56 -15.60 -7.55 5.54
C GLY A 56 -14.29 -8.08 6.14
N LEU A 57 -13.70 -9.13 5.57
CA LEU A 57 -12.47 -9.76 6.07
C LEU A 57 -11.21 -9.37 5.29
N LEU A 58 -11.36 -8.66 4.16
CA LEU A 58 -10.24 -8.28 3.29
C LEU A 58 -9.20 -7.43 4.03
N ALA A 59 -9.65 -6.54 4.91
CA ALA A 59 -8.75 -5.70 5.71
C ALA A 59 -7.88 -6.55 6.63
N SER A 60 -8.49 -7.45 7.41
CA SER A 60 -7.79 -8.34 8.33
C SER A 60 -6.87 -9.32 7.60
N GLN A 61 -7.29 -9.83 6.44
CA GLN A 61 -6.44 -10.68 5.59
C GLN A 61 -5.17 -9.93 5.15
N LYS A 62 -5.33 -8.68 4.68
CA LYS A 62 -4.20 -7.85 4.23
C LYS A 62 -3.25 -7.53 5.38
N GLU A 63 -3.78 -7.23 6.56
CA GLU A 63 -2.99 -6.98 7.76
C GLU A 63 -2.19 -8.22 8.16
N LEU A 64 -2.83 -9.38 8.22
CA LEU A 64 -2.16 -10.66 8.49
C LEU A 64 -1.05 -10.94 7.48
N GLN A 65 -1.32 -10.80 6.18
CA GLN A 65 -0.32 -10.99 5.12
C GLN A 65 0.88 -10.04 5.29
N LYS A 66 0.63 -8.79 5.67
CA LYS A 66 1.70 -7.81 5.95
C LYS A 66 2.57 -8.25 7.12
N HIS A 67 1.96 -8.69 8.23
CA HIS A 67 2.70 -9.17 9.40
C HIS A 67 3.52 -10.42 9.08
N MET A 68 2.92 -11.42 8.44
CA MET A 68 3.62 -12.63 8.02
C MET A 68 4.82 -12.33 7.11
N LEU A 69 4.67 -11.37 6.18
CA LEU A 69 5.76 -10.95 5.32
C LEU A 69 6.86 -10.21 6.10
N GLY A 70 6.47 -9.36 7.05
CA GLY A 70 7.40 -8.67 7.94
C GLY A 70 8.24 -9.64 8.77
N ASP A 71 7.60 -10.62 9.39
CA ASP A 71 8.28 -11.63 10.19
C ASP A 71 9.24 -12.48 9.34
N LYS A 72 8.78 -12.91 8.15
CA LYS A 72 9.62 -13.64 7.19
C LYS A 72 10.81 -12.81 6.69
N LEU A 73 10.62 -11.51 6.50
CA LEU A 73 11.69 -10.61 6.10
C LEU A 73 12.70 -10.43 7.23
N ASN A 74 12.24 -10.23 8.47
CA ASN A 74 13.11 -10.10 9.64
C ASN A 74 13.99 -11.33 9.85
N ASP A 75 13.42 -12.53 9.71
CA ASP A 75 14.18 -13.79 9.80
C ASP A 75 15.25 -13.92 8.69
N LYS A 76 14.95 -13.45 7.48
CA LYS A 76 15.94 -13.44 6.39
C LYS A 76 17.02 -12.38 6.58
N ILE A 77 16.69 -11.25 7.20
CA ILE A 77 17.64 -10.18 7.47
C ILE A 77 18.58 -10.58 8.61
N SER A 78 18.09 -11.26 9.65
CA SER A 78 18.94 -11.73 10.76
C SER A 78 19.98 -12.75 10.30
N HIS A 79 19.65 -13.59 9.31
CA HIS A 79 20.55 -14.56 8.70
C HIS A 79 21.18 -14.06 7.39
N ARG A 80 21.23 -12.74 7.16
CA ARG A 80 21.80 -12.19 5.92
C ARG A 80 23.30 -12.49 5.84
N PRO A 81 23.79 -13.18 4.79
CA PRO A 81 25.21 -13.48 4.63
C PRO A 81 26.02 -12.18 4.43
N THR A 82 27.25 -12.16 4.94
CA THR A 82 28.15 -11.01 4.77
C THR A 82 28.72 -10.98 3.34
N PRO A 83 29.13 -9.81 2.83
CA PRO A 83 29.72 -9.70 1.49
C PRO A 83 30.91 -10.65 1.27
N ASP A 84 31.75 -10.86 2.28
CA ASP A 84 32.91 -11.77 2.21
C ASP A 84 32.49 -13.23 1.98
N THR A 85 31.42 -13.67 2.65
CA THR A 85 30.88 -15.03 2.43
C THR A 85 30.38 -15.19 1.00
N LEU A 86 29.73 -14.17 0.44
CA LEU A 86 29.23 -14.19 -0.93
C LEU A 86 30.36 -14.15 -1.98
N LEU A 87 31.48 -13.47 -1.70
CA LEU A 87 32.68 -13.50 -2.55
C LEU A 87 33.31 -14.89 -2.57
N LYS A 88 33.44 -15.52 -1.40
CA LYS A 88 33.99 -16.87 -1.27
C LYS A 88 33.14 -17.92 -2.00
N GLU A 89 31.82 -17.76 -1.99
CA GLU A 89 30.88 -18.64 -2.71
C GLU A 89 30.78 -18.33 -4.21
N GLY A 90 31.43 -17.25 -4.68
CA GLY A 90 31.42 -16.85 -6.10
C GLY A 90 30.09 -16.22 -6.56
N VAL A 91 29.21 -15.86 -5.62
CA VAL A 91 27.96 -15.13 -5.91
C VAL A 91 28.25 -13.65 -6.20
N LEU A 92 29.20 -13.09 -5.46
CA LEU A 92 29.68 -11.72 -5.63
C LEU A 92 31.07 -11.73 -6.28
N HIS A 93 31.36 -10.74 -7.12
CA HIS A 93 32.63 -10.65 -7.84
C HIS A 93 33.61 -9.70 -7.14
N ASP A 94 33.13 -8.54 -6.70
CA ASP A 94 33.89 -7.53 -5.96
C ASP A 94 33.10 -7.08 -4.73
N ASP A 95 33.81 -6.69 -3.66
CA ASP A 95 33.18 -6.18 -2.45
C ASP A 95 32.59 -4.78 -2.69
N PRO A 96 31.27 -4.56 -2.50
CA PRO A 96 30.62 -3.28 -2.72
C PRO A 96 30.87 -2.25 -1.60
N ARG A 97 31.52 -2.63 -0.50
CA ARG A 97 31.85 -1.71 0.60
C ARG A 97 32.88 -0.67 0.16
N SER A 98 32.65 0.59 0.54
CA SER A 98 33.63 1.67 0.34
C SER A 98 34.90 1.38 1.15
N PRO A 99 36.11 1.76 0.68
CA PRO A 99 37.33 1.64 1.48
C PRO A 99 37.21 2.28 2.86
N GLU A 100 36.50 3.40 2.99
CA GLU A 100 36.25 4.09 4.27
C GLU A 100 35.46 3.23 5.26
N GLU A 101 34.43 2.52 4.77
CA GLU A 101 33.59 1.66 5.60
C GLU A 101 34.37 0.44 6.12
N LYS A 102 35.31 -0.08 5.31
CA LYS A 102 36.21 -1.17 5.72
C LYS A 102 37.13 -0.74 6.87
N TYR A 103 37.65 0.49 6.82
CA TYR A 103 38.51 1.00 7.89
C TYR A 103 37.74 1.19 9.19
N GLN A 104 36.51 1.72 9.11
CA GLN A 104 35.66 1.90 10.28
C GLN A 104 35.31 0.56 10.94
N GLU A 105 34.89 -0.44 10.17
CA GLU A 105 34.58 -1.79 10.66
C GLU A 105 35.81 -2.43 11.33
N ALA A 106 37.00 -2.30 10.73
CA ALA A 106 38.24 -2.82 11.31
C ALA A 106 38.64 -2.13 12.63
N ILE A 107 38.41 -0.82 12.75
CA ILE A 107 38.65 -0.08 14.00
C ILE A 107 37.65 -0.51 15.09
N GLU A 108 36.37 -0.63 14.73
CA GLU A 108 35.32 -1.09 15.65
C GLU A 108 35.57 -2.52 16.14
N GLU A 109 36.01 -3.43 15.26
CA GLU A 109 36.40 -4.78 15.64
C GLU A 109 37.62 -4.80 16.59
N GLU A 110 38.64 -3.97 16.38
CA GLU A 110 39.80 -3.88 17.29
C GLU A 110 39.38 -3.38 18.67
N TYR A 111 38.49 -2.38 18.72
CA TYR A 111 37.96 -1.83 19.96
C TYR A 111 37.09 -2.87 20.70
N ALA A 112 36.19 -3.56 19.99
CA ALA A 112 35.37 -4.63 20.56
C ALA A 112 36.23 -5.79 21.09
N LYS A 113 37.33 -6.12 20.41
CA LYS A 113 38.29 -7.15 20.86
C LYS A 113 39.03 -6.75 22.14
N ARG A 114 39.30 -5.45 22.33
CA ARG A 114 40.01 -4.91 23.50
C ARG A 114 39.08 -4.71 24.71
N GLU A 115 37.82 -4.35 24.50
CA GLU A 115 36.86 -4.05 25.58
C GLU A 115 35.95 -5.24 25.96
N GLY A 116 35.96 -6.33 25.18
CA GLY A 116 35.06 -7.48 25.32
C GLY A 116 35.70 -8.79 25.79
N GLY A 117 36.66 -8.74 26.71
CA GLY A 117 37.24 -9.92 27.37
C GLY A 117 36.77 -10.08 28.82
N ALA A 118 35.53 -10.51 29.03
CA ALA A 118 35.02 -11.08 30.29
C ALA A 118 33.86 -12.05 30.00
#